data_AF-A0A964QNG1-F1
#
_entry.id   AF-A0A964QNG1-F1
#
_cell.length_a   1.000
_cell.length_b   1.000
_cell.length_c   1.000
_cell.angle_alpha   90.00
_cell.angle_beta   90.00
_cell.angle_gamma   90.00
#
_symmetry.space_group_name_H-M   'P 1'
#
loop_
_entity.id
_entity.type
_entity.pdbx_description
1 polymer ?
#
loop_
_entity_poly.entity_id
_entity_poly.type
_entity_poly.pdbx_seq_one_letter_code
_entity_poly.pdbx_strand_id
1 'polypeptide(L)'
;MRCWVSRLRMPRWWKRSPAWPVSRCGLWRRWKPMRPESVPEAGEEVAPKLGYEQERRANGYLEQVFSSMQGTVVVTDSQGLIQTVNRALLELLGYTEEELLGRPLSAICTNAELPGTASPEAAMHSESLALVRVETRYRARDGRLIPMLCSRSALRDEHGRVEGVVCTAFDLTERKEFVAQLAAGIAHEINNPLGFIFSNLGTLAEYSRDILGLVRGYEGLYQALEGGDADQIAQARLQVGSCRAEVDVDYLSGDLDQLIRESREGAERVRHIIQNLREFAHLDKTEKTPADLNQCLESTLTIASNELKYKAEVEKDYAILPQVLCYPQKLNQVFINLLVNAAQAIAEQGVVSIRTFQEEGWVCAAVADTGQGMSPEVRRCLFEPFFTIP
;
A
#
# COMPACT_ATOMS: atom_id res chain seq x y z
N MET A 1 -21.64 10.10 -17.93
CA MET A 1 -21.39 10.86 -16.69
C MET A 1 -21.52 9.95 -15.47
N ARG A 2 -20.41 9.47 -14.88
CA ARG A 2 -20.42 8.89 -13.53
C ARG A 2 -19.10 9.23 -12.82
N CYS A 3 -19.25 9.92 -11.69
CA CYS A 3 -18.21 10.50 -10.84
C CYS A 3 -17.65 9.42 -9.90
N TRP A 4 -16.33 9.37 -9.70
CA TRP A 4 -15.70 8.52 -8.68
C TRP A 4 -15.28 9.36 -7.47
N VAL A 5 -15.63 8.92 -6.26
CA VAL A 5 -15.38 9.63 -5.00
C VAL A 5 -14.50 8.77 -4.12
N SER A 6 -13.28 9.23 -3.83
CA SER A 6 -12.45 8.67 -2.76
C SER A 6 -12.84 9.32 -1.42
N ARG A 7 -13.06 8.51 -0.38
CA ARG A 7 -13.51 8.96 0.95
C ARG A 7 -12.38 8.79 1.97
N LEU A 8 -11.87 9.88 2.58
CA LEU A 8 -10.98 9.87 3.76
C LEU A 8 -11.57 10.53 5.04
N ARG A 9 -11.58 9.79 6.17
CA ARG A 9 -12.37 10.09 7.39
C ARG A 9 -11.63 11.04 8.32
N MET A 10 -12.27 12.09 8.82
CA MET A 10 -11.71 12.92 9.91
C MET A 10 -11.96 12.30 11.31
N PRO A 11 -11.01 12.39 12.26
CA PRO A 11 -11.24 12.12 13.68
C PRO A 11 -12.08 13.22 14.34
N ARG A 12 -13.04 12.83 15.19
CA ARG A 12 -13.98 13.70 15.91
C ARG A 12 -13.36 14.38 17.14
N TRP A 13 -12.40 15.28 17.00
CA TRP A 13 -12.02 16.17 18.11
C TRP A 13 -11.59 17.53 17.57
N TRP A 14 -12.57 18.41 17.32
CA TRP A 14 -12.41 19.88 17.36
C TRP A 14 -13.78 20.53 17.07
N LYS A 15 -14.56 20.77 18.12
CA LYS A 15 -15.65 21.75 18.08
C LYS A 15 -15.69 22.52 19.40
N ARG A 16 -15.35 23.81 19.27
CA ARG A 16 -15.82 24.99 20.04
C ARG A 16 -15.02 25.43 21.26
N SER A 17 -14.09 26.35 21.01
CA SER A 17 -14.06 27.65 21.72
C SER A 17 -14.46 28.74 20.73
N PRO A 18 -15.27 29.73 21.14
CA PRO A 18 -14.87 31.10 20.88
C PRO A 18 -15.09 32.04 22.07
N ALA A 19 -14.35 33.15 21.98
CA ALA A 19 -14.19 34.25 22.91
C ALA A 19 -15.50 34.94 23.35
N TRP A 20 -15.38 35.60 24.50
CA TRP A 20 -16.33 36.54 25.11
C TRP A 20 -16.75 37.70 24.18
N PRO A 21 -17.94 38.27 24.43
CA PRO A 21 -18.00 39.72 24.64
C PRO A 21 -18.84 40.15 25.86
N VAL A 22 -18.39 41.27 26.44
CA VAL A 22 -19.00 42.02 27.54
C VAL A 22 -20.21 42.82 27.03
N SER A 23 -21.38 42.73 27.69
CA SER A 23 -22.14 43.88 28.26
C SER A 23 -23.63 43.61 28.59
N ARG A 24 -23.95 43.93 29.86
CA ARG A 24 -25.19 44.49 30.47
C ARG A 24 -26.54 43.75 30.52
N CYS A 25 -27.19 44.02 31.68
CA CYS A 25 -28.55 43.75 32.14
C CYS A 25 -28.83 42.30 32.58
N GLY A 26 -29.16 41.97 33.83
CA GLY A 26 -29.53 42.75 35.00
C GLY A 26 -30.70 42.05 35.65
N LEU A 27 -30.48 41.29 36.74
CA LEU A 27 -31.50 40.92 37.73
C LEU A 27 -30.84 40.29 38.95
N TRP A 28 -30.79 41.09 40.01
CA TRP A 28 -30.48 40.67 41.36
C TRP A 28 -31.53 39.70 41.89
N ARG A 29 -31.10 38.62 42.55
CA ARG A 29 -31.76 38.13 43.78
C ARG A 29 -30.79 37.28 44.62
N ARG A 30 -30.66 37.74 45.87
CA ARG A 30 -29.86 37.23 46.99
C ARG A 30 -30.05 35.73 47.23
N TRP A 31 -28.95 34.99 47.40
CA TRP A 31 -28.93 33.71 48.11
C TRP A 31 -28.47 33.94 49.56
N LYS A 32 -29.30 33.54 50.53
CA LYS A 32 -28.96 33.42 51.96
C LYS A 32 -28.28 32.06 52.19
N PRO A 33 -27.33 31.92 53.13
CA PRO A 33 -26.85 30.62 53.55
C PRO A 33 -27.89 29.95 54.48
N MET A 34 -28.30 28.73 54.14
CA MET A 34 -29.07 27.84 55.03
C MET A 34 -28.14 27.27 56.11
N ARG A 35 -28.66 27.17 57.34
CA ARG A 35 -28.03 26.52 58.50
C ARG A 35 -27.95 25.00 58.29
N PRO A 36 -27.02 24.29 58.94
CA PRO A 36 -26.94 22.84 58.82
C PRO A 36 -28.11 22.19 59.58
N GLU A 37 -28.91 21.40 58.87
CA GLU A 37 -29.85 20.47 59.49
C GLU A 37 -29.08 19.22 59.98
N SER A 38 -29.50 18.76 61.15
CA SER A 38 -28.98 17.67 61.94
C SER A 38 -28.82 16.35 61.17
N VAL A 39 -27.62 15.76 61.27
CA VAL A 39 -27.33 14.36 60.94
C VAL A 39 -28.06 13.46 61.93
N PRO A 40 -28.81 12.43 61.50
CA PRO A 40 -29.15 11.33 62.38
C PRO A 40 -27.97 10.37 62.45
N GLU A 41 -27.45 10.15 63.65
CA GLU A 41 -26.61 9.00 63.97
C GLU A 41 -27.45 7.72 63.87
N ALA A 42 -27.12 6.87 62.89
CA ALA A 42 -27.39 5.44 62.92
C ALA A 42 -26.25 4.76 62.17
N GLY A 43 -25.39 4.07 62.92
CA GLY A 43 -24.31 3.28 62.36
C GLY A 43 -24.85 2.06 61.64
N GLU A 44 -24.54 1.96 60.36
CA GLU A 44 -24.39 0.68 59.66
C GLU A 44 -23.21 0.83 58.68
N GLU A 45 -22.28 -0.11 58.72
CA GLU A 45 -21.13 -0.22 57.82
C GLU A 45 -21.57 -0.41 56.36
N VAL A 46 -21.72 0.67 55.59
CA VAL A 46 -22.01 0.60 54.13
C VAL A 46 -20.75 0.84 53.27
N ALA A 47 -19.62 1.20 53.87
CA ALA A 47 -18.37 1.51 53.16
C ALA A 47 -17.69 0.33 52.41
N PRO A 48 -17.67 -0.93 52.90
CA PRO A 48 -16.93 -1.98 52.19
C PRO A 48 -17.67 -2.50 50.94
N LYS A 49 -19.00 -2.37 50.86
CA LYS A 49 -19.79 -2.89 49.73
C LYS A 49 -19.69 -2.02 48.47
N LEU A 50 -19.65 -0.68 48.62
CA LEU A 50 -19.57 0.23 47.48
C LEU A 50 -18.22 0.13 46.74
N GLY A 51 -17.12 -0.02 47.49
CA GLY A 51 -15.77 -0.21 46.92
C GLY A 51 -15.65 -1.54 46.20
N TYR A 52 -16.14 -2.63 46.80
CA TYR A 52 -16.14 -3.96 46.19
C TYR A 52 -16.99 -4.02 44.91
N GLU A 53 -18.15 -3.36 44.87
CA GLU A 53 -18.99 -3.29 43.67
C GLU A 53 -18.36 -2.45 42.55
N GLN A 54 -17.65 -1.37 42.88
CA GLN A 54 -16.91 -0.58 41.89
C GLN A 54 -15.73 -1.35 41.31
N GLU A 55 -14.96 -2.05 42.14
CA GLU A 55 -13.84 -2.87 41.70
C GLU A 55 -14.31 -4.05 40.84
N ARG A 56 -15.40 -4.72 41.22
CA ARG A 56 -16.05 -5.75 40.39
C ARG A 56 -16.51 -5.21 39.04
N ARG A 57 -17.09 -4.00 39.00
CA ARG A 57 -17.52 -3.37 37.74
C ARG A 57 -16.32 -3.00 36.87
N ALA A 58 -15.24 -2.48 37.46
CA ALA A 58 -14.03 -2.14 36.73
C ALA A 58 -13.36 -3.38 36.14
N ASN A 59 -13.20 -4.45 36.93
CA ASN A 59 -12.62 -5.72 36.46
C ASN A 59 -13.48 -6.36 35.37
N GLY A 60 -14.80 -6.42 35.56
CA GLY A 60 -15.70 -6.97 34.54
C GLY A 60 -15.69 -6.17 33.23
N TYR A 61 -15.53 -4.84 33.30
CA TYR A 61 -15.36 -4.00 32.11
C TYR A 61 -14.03 -4.29 31.38
N LEU A 62 -12.93 -4.40 32.11
CA LEU A 62 -11.61 -4.70 31.54
C LEU A 62 -11.56 -6.08 30.90
N GLU A 63 -12.16 -7.10 31.52
CA GLU A 63 -12.32 -8.44 30.94
C GLU A 63 -13.11 -8.39 29.63
N GLN A 64 -14.23 -7.66 29.59
CA GLN A 64 -15.01 -7.50 28.35
C GLN A 64 -14.22 -6.80 27.25
N VAL A 65 -13.47 -5.73 27.58
CA VAL A 65 -12.60 -5.05 26.62
C VAL A 65 -11.52 -6.00 26.11
N PHE A 66 -10.87 -6.76 26.99
CA PHE A 66 -9.84 -7.73 26.66
C PHE A 66 -10.35 -8.86 25.75
N SER A 67 -11.51 -9.45 26.07
CA SER A 67 -12.11 -10.53 25.30
C SER A 67 -12.72 -10.09 23.95
N SER A 68 -13.07 -8.81 23.80
CA SER A 68 -13.63 -8.27 22.55
C SER A 68 -12.59 -7.69 21.59
N MET A 69 -11.31 -7.66 21.97
CA MET A 69 -10.24 -7.24 21.06
C MET A 69 -10.11 -8.21 19.88
N GLN A 70 -10.02 -7.67 18.67
CA GLN A 70 -9.81 -8.46 17.45
C GLN A 70 -8.38 -9.00 17.34
N GLY A 71 -7.40 -8.26 17.85
CA GLY A 71 -6.02 -8.75 17.92
C GLY A 71 -5.86 -9.79 19.02
N THR A 72 -4.95 -10.74 18.84
CA THR A 72 -4.62 -11.71 19.88
C THR A 72 -3.86 -11.02 21.00
N VAL A 73 -4.19 -11.31 22.25
CA VAL A 73 -3.46 -10.82 23.42
C VAL A 73 -3.02 -11.99 24.28
N VAL A 74 -1.74 -12.01 24.63
CA VAL A 74 -1.13 -12.99 25.53
C VAL A 74 -0.36 -12.25 26.60
N VAL A 75 -0.59 -12.61 27.85
CA VAL A 75 0.16 -12.12 29.01
C VAL A 75 0.98 -13.25 29.57
N THR A 76 2.26 -13.00 29.79
CA THR A 76 3.17 -13.95 30.44
C THR A 76 3.71 -13.38 31.75
N ASP A 77 4.16 -14.27 32.62
CA ASP A 77 4.97 -13.90 33.78
C ASP A 77 6.41 -13.50 33.38
N SER A 78 7.23 -13.20 34.39
CA SER A 78 8.66 -12.88 34.24
C SER A 78 9.52 -14.03 33.71
N GLN A 79 9.03 -15.27 33.72
CA GLN A 79 9.69 -16.46 33.16
C GLN A 79 9.19 -16.79 31.74
N GLY A 80 8.22 -16.06 31.21
CA GLY A 80 7.65 -16.27 29.88
C GLY A 80 6.57 -17.35 29.84
N LEU A 81 6.02 -17.76 30.98
CA LEU A 81 4.90 -18.68 31.07
C LEU A 81 3.58 -17.92 30.89
N ILE A 82 2.69 -18.47 30.08
CA ILE A 82 1.40 -17.87 29.74
C ILE A 82 0.50 -17.84 30.99
N GLN A 83 0.07 -16.65 31.39
CA GLN A 83 -0.86 -16.42 32.50
C GLN A 83 -2.27 -16.08 32.02
N THR A 84 -2.39 -15.44 30.86
CA THR A 84 -3.69 -15.01 30.35
C THR A 84 -3.66 -14.94 28.83
N VAL A 85 -4.77 -15.32 28.21
CA VAL A 85 -4.98 -15.25 26.76
C VAL A 85 -6.37 -14.71 26.49
N ASN A 86 -6.52 -13.94 25.41
CA ASN A 86 -7.85 -13.49 25.00
C ASN A 86 -8.55 -14.51 24.08
N ARG A 87 -9.86 -14.36 23.96
CA ARG A 87 -10.72 -15.20 23.11
C ARG A 87 -10.24 -15.27 21.66
N ALA A 88 -9.78 -14.15 21.09
CA ALA A 88 -9.30 -14.10 19.71
C ALA A 88 -8.11 -15.06 19.47
N LEU A 89 -7.20 -15.22 20.44
CA LEU A 89 -6.11 -16.19 20.34
C LEU A 89 -6.63 -17.63 20.29
N LEU A 90 -7.55 -17.97 21.18
CA LEU A 90 -8.12 -19.31 21.30
C LEU A 90 -8.87 -19.70 20.02
N GLU A 91 -9.68 -18.80 19.49
CA GLU A 91 -10.40 -18.99 18.22
C GLU A 91 -9.44 -19.14 17.04
N LEU A 92 -8.37 -18.34 16.98
CA LEU A 92 -7.38 -18.38 15.90
C LEU A 92 -6.56 -19.68 15.90
N LEU A 93 -6.11 -20.12 17.08
CA LEU A 93 -5.18 -21.25 17.21
C LEU A 93 -5.87 -22.59 17.50
N GLY A 94 -7.14 -22.58 17.91
CA GLY A 94 -7.92 -23.78 18.22
C GLY A 94 -7.52 -24.50 19.52
N TYR A 95 -6.83 -23.81 20.43
CA TYR A 95 -6.53 -24.30 21.77
C TYR A 95 -7.64 -23.92 22.76
N THR A 96 -7.75 -24.68 23.84
CA THR A 96 -8.47 -24.20 25.04
C THR A 96 -7.53 -23.38 25.93
N GLU A 97 -8.11 -22.56 26.80
CA GLU A 97 -7.32 -21.76 27.75
C GLU A 97 -6.48 -22.65 28.68
N GLU A 98 -7.09 -23.72 29.21
CA GLU A 98 -6.44 -24.72 30.07
C GLU A 98 -5.22 -25.39 29.41
N GLU A 99 -5.24 -25.56 28.08
CA GLU A 99 -4.13 -26.13 27.33
C GLU A 99 -2.94 -25.17 27.15
N LEU A 100 -3.14 -23.87 27.39
CA LEU A 100 -2.12 -22.82 27.21
C LEU A 100 -1.59 -22.25 28.52
N LEU A 101 -2.43 -22.15 29.55
CA LEU A 101 -2.01 -21.61 30.85
C LEU A 101 -0.84 -22.41 31.44
N GLY A 102 0.15 -21.68 31.96
CA GLY A 102 1.37 -22.23 32.55
C GLY A 102 2.38 -22.80 31.55
N ARG A 103 2.09 -22.79 30.25
CA ARG A 103 3.05 -23.21 29.22
C ARG A 103 3.93 -22.04 28.78
N PRO A 104 5.15 -22.30 28.32
CA PRO A 104 6.00 -21.23 27.79
C PRO A 104 5.40 -20.66 26.49
N LEU A 105 5.54 -19.35 26.27
CA LEU A 105 5.08 -18.66 25.06
C LEU A 105 5.63 -19.29 23.77
N SER A 106 6.82 -19.90 23.83
CA SER A 106 7.45 -20.63 22.73
C SER A 106 6.66 -21.85 22.25
N ALA A 107 5.69 -22.35 23.04
CA ALA A 107 4.80 -23.43 22.64
C ALA A 107 3.89 -23.04 21.47
N ILE A 108 3.46 -21.78 21.42
CA ILE A 108 2.60 -21.24 20.36
C ILE A 108 3.34 -20.29 19.42
N CYS A 109 4.45 -19.68 19.84
CA CYS A 109 5.18 -18.71 19.04
C CYS A 109 6.53 -19.29 18.59
N THR A 110 6.72 -19.47 17.29
CA THR A 110 7.99 -19.95 16.73
C THR A 110 8.81 -18.80 16.15
N ASN A 111 10.02 -18.57 16.69
CA ASN A 111 10.98 -17.57 16.19
C ASN A 111 11.81 -18.06 14.98
N ALA A 112 11.43 -19.16 14.34
CA ALA A 112 12.20 -19.73 13.25
C ALA A 112 12.08 -18.88 11.97
N GLU A 113 12.99 -17.91 11.78
CA GLU A 113 13.59 -17.48 10.49
C GLU A 113 14.20 -16.05 10.47
N LEU A 114 14.42 -15.36 11.61
CA LEU A 114 15.20 -14.11 11.61
C LEU A 114 16.58 -14.32 12.27
N PRO A 115 17.68 -14.35 11.49
CA PRO A 115 19.03 -14.39 12.05
C PRO A 115 19.25 -13.16 12.95
N GLY A 116 19.62 -13.39 14.22
CA GLY A 116 19.94 -12.32 15.16
C GLY A 116 18.80 -11.83 16.06
N THR A 117 17.57 -12.36 15.94
CA THR A 117 16.54 -12.10 16.95
C THR A 117 16.76 -13.00 18.17
N ALA A 118 16.96 -12.38 19.33
CA ALA A 118 17.07 -13.07 20.62
C ALA A 118 15.88 -14.03 20.83
N SER A 119 16.10 -15.14 21.56
CA SER A 119 15.00 -16.00 22.00
C SER A 119 13.94 -15.16 22.73
N PRO A 120 12.66 -15.58 22.75
CA PRO A 120 11.62 -14.84 23.45
C PRO A 120 12.02 -14.49 24.88
N GLU A 121 12.71 -15.41 25.55
CA GLU A 121 13.31 -15.29 26.89
C GLU A 121 14.43 -14.23 26.96
N ALA A 122 15.37 -14.23 26.00
CA ALA A 122 16.47 -13.26 25.97
C ALA A 122 16.00 -11.82 25.63
N ALA A 123 14.84 -11.67 24.98
CA ALA A 123 14.22 -10.37 24.72
C ALA A 123 13.51 -9.77 25.96
N MET A 124 13.14 -10.59 26.96
CA MET A 124 12.46 -10.13 28.19
C MET A 124 13.35 -9.28 29.09
N HIS A 125 14.67 -9.48 29.00
CA HIS A 125 15.66 -8.79 29.84
C HIS A 125 16.35 -7.60 29.14
N SER A 126 15.96 -7.29 27.90
CA SER A 126 16.46 -6.12 27.18
C SER A 126 15.78 -4.85 27.70
N GLU A 127 16.55 -3.88 28.18
CA GLU A 127 16.06 -2.55 28.59
C GLU A 127 15.35 -1.80 27.45
N SER A 128 15.57 -2.22 26.20
CA SER A 128 14.99 -1.61 24.99
C SER A 128 13.77 -2.40 24.47
N LEU A 129 12.75 -2.62 25.31
CA LEU A 129 11.43 -3.15 24.89
C LEU A 129 10.55 -2.03 24.30
N ALA A 130 11.13 -1.14 23.49
CA ALA A 130 10.41 -0.09 22.80
C ALA A 130 9.76 -0.66 21.53
N LEU A 131 8.51 -1.11 21.66
CA LEU A 131 7.53 -1.24 20.58
C LEU A 131 8.04 -1.82 19.24
N VAL A 132 8.91 -2.84 19.28
CA VAL A 132 9.40 -3.48 18.05
C VAL A 132 8.26 -4.32 17.49
N ARG A 133 7.71 -3.92 16.34
CA ARG A 133 6.82 -4.76 15.56
C ARG A 133 7.66 -5.82 14.83
N VAL A 134 7.43 -7.08 15.16
CA VAL A 134 8.17 -8.21 14.58
C VAL A 134 7.19 -9.17 13.93
N GLU A 135 7.46 -9.54 12.69
CA GLU A 135 6.75 -10.66 12.05
C GLU A 135 7.23 -11.99 12.66
N THR A 136 6.28 -12.83 13.06
CA THR A 136 6.54 -14.16 13.61
C THR A 136 5.52 -15.15 13.06
N ARG A 137 5.59 -16.39 13.51
CA ARG A 137 4.60 -17.43 13.19
C ARG A 137 4.02 -18.01 14.47
N TYR A 138 2.71 -18.02 14.57
CA TYR A 138 2.01 -18.78 15.59
C TYR A 138 1.72 -20.19 15.09
N ARG A 139 1.81 -21.17 15.98
CA ARG A 139 1.48 -22.56 15.72
C ARG A 139 0.08 -22.84 16.28
N ALA A 140 -0.84 -23.19 15.40
CA ALA A 140 -2.16 -23.68 15.79
C ALA A 140 -2.10 -25.14 16.26
N ARG A 141 -3.16 -25.60 16.94
CA ARG A 141 -3.26 -26.95 17.50
C ARG A 141 -3.16 -28.06 16.45
N ASP A 142 -3.67 -27.78 15.25
CA ASP A 142 -3.60 -28.66 14.08
C ASP A 142 -2.22 -28.68 13.39
N GLY A 143 -1.27 -27.89 13.90
CA GLY A 143 0.09 -27.77 13.37
C GLY A 143 0.28 -26.68 12.31
N ARG A 144 -0.77 -25.97 11.86
CA ARG A 144 -0.64 -24.86 10.91
C ARG A 144 0.20 -23.73 11.51
N LEU A 145 1.03 -23.12 10.65
CA LEU A 145 1.80 -21.93 11.00
C LEU A 145 1.11 -20.69 10.43
N ILE A 146 0.64 -19.82 11.33
CA ILE A 146 -0.10 -18.61 11.01
C ILE A 146 0.86 -17.42 11.10
N PRO A 147 1.08 -16.65 10.02
CA PRO A 147 1.94 -15.48 10.06
C PRO A 147 1.30 -14.37 10.92
N MET A 148 2.05 -13.84 11.88
CA MET A 148 1.56 -12.83 12.82
C MET A 148 2.46 -11.60 12.81
N LEU A 149 1.88 -10.41 12.97
CA LEU A 149 2.61 -9.19 13.34
C LEU A 149 2.48 -8.96 14.83
N CYS A 150 3.56 -9.19 15.58
CA CYS A 150 3.57 -9.08 17.03
C CYS A 150 4.16 -7.74 17.50
N SER A 151 3.59 -7.20 18.57
CA SER A 151 4.17 -6.14 19.39
C SER A 151 4.24 -6.62 20.84
N ARG A 152 5.35 -6.34 21.51
CA ARG A 152 5.62 -6.76 22.90
C ARG A 152 5.86 -5.54 23.79
N SER A 153 5.28 -5.56 24.99
CA SER A 153 5.48 -4.54 26.01
C SER A 153 5.72 -5.22 27.36
N ALA A 154 6.75 -4.77 28.10
CA ALA A 154 6.96 -5.21 29.47
C ALA A 154 5.85 -4.69 30.38
N LEU A 155 5.33 -5.55 31.25
CA LEU A 155 4.59 -5.15 32.44
C LEU A 155 5.59 -4.95 33.57
N ARG A 156 5.48 -3.81 34.25
CA ARG A 156 6.36 -3.45 35.35
C ARG A 156 5.54 -3.19 36.61
N ASP A 157 6.08 -3.61 37.75
CA ASP A 157 5.50 -3.31 39.06
C ASP A 157 5.75 -1.83 39.44
N GLU A 158 5.22 -1.42 40.60
CA GLU A 158 5.40 -0.08 41.16
C GLU A 158 6.88 0.29 41.43
N HIS A 159 7.76 -0.71 41.49
CA HIS A 159 9.20 -0.56 41.72
C HIS A 159 10.01 -0.60 40.41
N GLY A 160 9.34 -0.64 39.25
CA GLY A 160 9.95 -0.66 37.92
C GLY A 160 10.52 -2.02 37.49
N ARG A 161 10.32 -3.08 38.27
CA ARG A 161 10.78 -4.44 37.96
C ARG A 161 9.82 -5.09 36.96
N VAL A 162 10.35 -5.86 36.02
CA VAL A 162 9.54 -6.57 35.03
C VAL A 162 8.79 -7.71 35.71
N GLU A 163 7.47 -7.59 35.79
CA GLU A 163 6.58 -8.62 36.36
C GLU A 163 6.16 -9.63 35.28
N GLY A 164 6.10 -9.18 34.03
CA GLY A 164 5.65 -9.99 32.91
C GLY A 164 5.76 -9.27 31.57
N VAL A 165 5.17 -9.88 30.54
CA VAL A 165 5.14 -9.33 29.19
C VAL A 165 3.75 -9.46 28.60
N VAL A 166 3.24 -8.36 28.02
CA VAL A 166 2.05 -8.38 27.16
C VAL A 166 2.51 -8.45 25.72
N CYS A 167 2.04 -9.47 25.02
CA CYS A 167 2.19 -9.65 23.59
C CYS A 167 0.84 -9.41 22.93
N THR A 168 0.79 -8.47 21.99
CA THR A 168 -0.35 -8.30 21.08
C THR A 168 0.06 -8.76 19.69
N ALA A 169 -0.85 -9.38 18.94
CA ALA A 169 -0.57 -9.79 17.57
C ALA A 169 -1.77 -9.67 16.65
N PHE A 170 -1.48 -9.44 15.37
CA PHE A 170 -2.47 -9.43 14.30
C PHE A 170 -2.13 -10.52 13.29
N ASP A 171 -3.16 -11.25 12.85
CA ASP A 171 -3.05 -12.23 11.78
C ASP A 171 -2.71 -11.52 10.46
N LEU A 172 -1.70 -12.01 9.76
CA LEU A 172 -1.26 -11.52 8.46
C LEU A 172 -1.66 -12.45 7.31
N THR A 173 -2.40 -13.53 7.55
CA THR A 173 -2.73 -14.56 6.55
C THR A 173 -3.38 -13.96 5.31
N GLU A 174 -4.50 -13.24 5.48
CA GLU A 174 -5.19 -12.58 4.37
C GLU A 174 -4.27 -11.60 3.63
N ARG A 175 -3.44 -10.83 4.36
CA ARG A 175 -2.48 -9.90 3.75
C ARG A 175 -1.42 -10.65 2.94
N LYS A 176 -0.88 -11.76 3.44
CA LYS A 176 0.17 -12.53 2.75
C LYS A 176 -0.39 -13.32 1.57
N GLU A 177 -1.59 -13.88 1.68
CA GLU A 177 -2.28 -14.54 0.57
C GLU A 177 -2.60 -13.54 -0.54
N PHE A 178 -3.11 -12.35 -0.19
CA PHE A 178 -3.31 -11.27 -1.14
C PHE A 178 -1.99 -10.90 -1.83
N VAL A 179 -0.92 -10.64 -1.07
CA VAL A 179 0.41 -10.35 -1.64
C VAL A 179 0.93 -11.48 -2.55
N ALA A 180 0.70 -12.75 -2.19
CA ALA A 180 1.13 -13.89 -3.00
C ALA A 180 0.35 -14.02 -4.32
N GLN A 181 -0.98 -13.83 -4.28
CA GLN A 181 -1.80 -13.78 -5.49
C GLN A 181 -1.36 -12.63 -6.41
N LEU A 182 -1.06 -11.47 -5.84
CA LEU A 182 -0.50 -10.34 -6.58
C LEU A 182 0.85 -10.67 -7.21
N ALA A 183 1.76 -11.28 -6.45
CA ALA A 183 3.07 -11.65 -6.96
C ALA A 183 2.97 -12.60 -8.18
N ALA A 184 2.02 -13.54 -8.16
CA ALA A 184 1.76 -14.43 -9.28
C ALA A 184 1.21 -13.67 -10.51
N GLY A 185 0.27 -12.75 -10.31
CA GLY A 185 -0.27 -11.90 -11.38
C GLY A 185 0.82 -11.01 -12.02
N ILE A 186 1.65 -10.37 -11.18
CA ILE A 186 2.79 -9.56 -11.62
C ILE A 186 3.76 -10.37 -12.46
N ALA A 187 4.10 -11.58 -12.02
CA ALA A 187 5.02 -12.43 -12.76
C ALA A 187 4.50 -12.68 -14.17
N HIS A 188 3.21 -12.96 -14.32
CA HIS A 188 2.58 -13.12 -15.63
C HIS A 188 2.61 -11.83 -16.46
N GLU A 189 2.29 -10.68 -15.85
CA GLU A 189 2.29 -9.38 -16.52
C GLU A 189 3.67 -8.84 -16.89
N ILE A 190 4.73 -9.24 -16.18
CA ILE A 190 6.12 -8.93 -16.51
C ILE A 190 6.61 -9.87 -17.61
N ASN A 191 6.27 -11.15 -17.53
CA ASN A 191 6.70 -12.15 -18.50
C ASN A 191 6.16 -11.87 -19.90
N ASN A 192 4.95 -11.31 -20.01
CA ASN A 192 4.37 -10.93 -21.29
C ASN A 192 5.28 -9.93 -22.06
N PRO A 193 5.50 -8.68 -21.59
CA PRO A 193 6.40 -7.72 -22.23
C PRO A 193 7.82 -8.23 -22.40
N LEU A 194 8.35 -8.99 -21.45
CA LEU A 194 9.65 -9.63 -21.64
C LEU A 194 9.65 -10.60 -22.82
N GLY A 195 8.60 -11.39 -23.00
CA GLY A 195 8.48 -12.35 -24.10
C GLY A 195 8.59 -11.69 -25.47
N PHE A 196 7.82 -10.62 -25.72
CA PHE A 196 7.90 -9.92 -27.00
C PHE A 196 9.21 -9.14 -27.16
N ILE A 197 9.76 -8.55 -26.09
CA ILE A 197 11.09 -7.92 -26.13
C ILE A 197 12.16 -8.94 -26.57
N PHE A 198 12.19 -10.13 -25.96
CA PHE A 198 13.17 -11.15 -26.31
C PHE A 198 12.99 -11.67 -27.74
N SER A 199 11.74 -11.85 -28.18
CA SER A 199 11.45 -12.21 -29.57
C SER A 199 11.97 -11.15 -30.54
N ASN A 200 11.62 -9.88 -30.30
CA ASN A 200 12.00 -8.77 -31.16
C ASN A 200 13.53 -8.57 -31.17
N LEU A 201 14.21 -8.71 -30.03
CA LEU A 201 15.68 -8.68 -29.97
C LEU A 201 16.31 -9.84 -30.75
N GLY A 202 15.69 -11.02 -30.76
CA GLY A 202 16.11 -12.16 -31.58
C GLY A 202 16.06 -11.84 -33.07
N THR A 203 14.93 -11.31 -33.54
CA THR A 203 14.75 -10.88 -34.94
C THR A 203 15.69 -9.72 -35.31
N LEU A 204 15.87 -8.74 -34.43
CA LEU A 204 16.83 -7.64 -34.62
C LEU A 204 18.27 -8.16 -34.77
N ALA A 205 18.64 -9.24 -34.07
CA ALA A 205 19.95 -9.85 -34.20
C ALA A 205 20.15 -10.59 -35.53
N GLU A 206 19.08 -11.14 -36.12
CA GLU A 206 19.08 -11.68 -37.50
C GLU A 206 19.25 -10.56 -38.51
N TYR A 207 18.40 -9.53 -38.43
CA TYR A 207 18.46 -8.36 -39.32
C TYR A 207 19.81 -7.63 -39.27
N SER A 208 20.38 -7.48 -38.07
CA SER A 208 21.70 -6.90 -37.93
C SER A 208 22.79 -7.73 -38.61
N ARG A 209 22.69 -9.07 -38.63
CA ARG A 209 23.64 -9.92 -39.34
C ARG A 209 23.51 -9.77 -40.85
N ASP A 210 22.28 -9.72 -41.36
CA ASP A 210 22.00 -9.57 -42.79
C ASP A 210 22.49 -8.21 -43.32
N ILE A 211 22.19 -7.13 -42.59
CA ILE A 211 22.69 -5.78 -42.91
C ILE A 211 24.22 -5.76 -42.90
N LEU A 212 24.86 -6.29 -41.86
CA LEU A 212 26.32 -6.32 -41.77
C LEU A 212 26.93 -7.18 -42.88
N GLY A 213 26.26 -8.26 -43.30
CA GLY A 213 26.63 -9.08 -44.46
C GLY A 213 26.61 -8.28 -45.75
N LEU A 214 25.54 -7.54 -46.01
CA LEU A 214 25.43 -6.64 -47.16
C LEU A 214 26.50 -5.55 -47.16
N VAL A 215 26.72 -4.89 -46.01
CA VAL A 215 27.76 -3.85 -45.87
C VAL A 215 29.14 -4.42 -46.18
N ARG A 216 29.48 -5.60 -45.66
CA ARG A 216 30.76 -6.28 -45.98
C ARG A 216 30.85 -6.66 -47.45
N GLY A 217 29.76 -7.10 -48.07
CA GLY A 217 29.71 -7.40 -49.49
C GLY A 217 30.01 -6.16 -50.34
N TYR A 218 29.36 -5.03 -50.02
CA TYR A 218 29.61 -3.76 -50.71
C TYR A 218 31.05 -3.27 -50.52
N GLU A 219 31.60 -3.40 -49.32
CA GLU A 219 33.01 -3.07 -49.05
C GLU A 219 33.97 -3.91 -49.90
N GLY A 220 33.74 -5.24 -50.00
CA GLY A 220 34.53 -6.13 -50.84
C GLY A 220 34.45 -5.79 -52.33
N LEU A 221 33.27 -5.37 -52.81
CA LEU A 221 33.11 -4.90 -54.18
C LEU A 221 33.87 -3.58 -54.42
N TYR A 222 33.83 -2.65 -53.46
CA TYR A 222 34.58 -1.39 -53.57
C TYR A 222 36.09 -1.64 -53.65
N GLN A 223 36.62 -2.56 -52.83
CA GLN A 223 38.04 -2.96 -52.87
C GLN A 223 38.42 -3.62 -54.20
N ALA A 224 37.57 -4.48 -54.76
CA ALA A 224 37.81 -5.09 -56.07
C ALA A 224 37.85 -4.04 -57.20
N LEU A 225 36.98 -3.02 -57.12
CA LEU A 225 36.98 -1.90 -58.07
C LEU A 225 38.27 -1.07 -57.99
N GLU A 226 38.79 -0.82 -56.79
CA GLU A 226 40.08 -0.13 -56.60
C GLU A 226 41.27 -0.95 -57.11
N GLY A 227 41.23 -2.27 -56.95
CA GLY A 227 42.27 -3.18 -57.44
C GLY A 227 42.32 -3.33 -58.96
N GLY A 228 41.20 -3.09 -59.66
CA GLY A 228 41.12 -3.06 -61.12
C GLY A 228 41.15 -4.42 -61.83
N ASP A 229 41.13 -5.53 -61.09
CA ASP A 229 41.09 -6.89 -61.64
C ASP A 229 39.65 -7.27 -62.04
N ALA A 230 39.43 -7.49 -63.35
CA ALA A 230 38.12 -7.77 -63.91
C ALA A 230 37.47 -9.04 -63.34
N ASP A 231 38.26 -10.07 -63.04
CA ASP A 231 37.75 -11.34 -62.51
C ASP A 231 37.30 -11.17 -61.05
N GLN A 232 38.07 -10.42 -60.26
CA GLN A 232 37.71 -10.10 -58.87
C GLN A 232 36.46 -9.22 -58.78
N ILE A 233 36.33 -8.23 -59.67
CA ILE A 233 35.15 -7.37 -59.75
C ILE A 233 33.90 -8.19 -60.12
N ALA A 234 34.02 -9.09 -61.10
CA ALA A 234 32.92 -9.97 -61.50
C ALA A 234 32.47 -10.88 -60.34
N GLN A 235 33.43 -11.45 -59.60
CA GLN A 235 33.15 -12.31 -58.45
C GLN A 235 32.49 -11.55 -57.29
N ALA A 236 33.03 -10.40 -56.91
CA ALA A 236 32.47 -9.57 -55.84
C ALA A 236 31.06 -9.06 -56.18
N ARG A 237 30.83 -8.69 -57.44
CA ARG A 237 29.49 -8.29 -57.93
C ARG A 237 28.48 -9.44 -57.83
N LEU A 238 28.90 -10.67 -58.12
CA LEU A 238 28.03 -11.84 -58.02
C LEU A 238 27.66 -12.14 -56.55
N GLN A 239 28.64 -12.04 -55.65
CA GLN A 239 28.41 -12.21 -54.20
C GLN A 239 27.43 -11.18 -53.64
N VAL A 240 27.63 -9.89 -53.94
CA VAL A 240 26.69 -8.82 -53.54
C VAL A 240 25.32 -9.04 -54.15
N GLY A 241 25.25 -9.46 -55.41
CA GLY A 241 23.99 -9.77 -56.10
C GLY A 241 23.20 -10.87 -55.40
N SER A 242 23.87 -11.95 -54.97
CA SER A 242 23.24 -13.04 -54.22
C SER A 242 22.76 -12.57 -52.84
N CYS A 243 23.60 -11.89 -52.06
CA CYS A 243 23.20 -11.38 -50.74
C CYS A 243 22.02 -10.40 -50.83
N ARG A 244 21.98 -9.55 -51.87
CA ARG A 244 20.88 -8.60 -52.09
C ARG A 244 19.58 -9.27 -52.52
N ALA A 245 19.66 -10.43 -53.20
CA ALA A 245 18.47 -11.19 -53.59
C ALA A 245 17.82 -11.91 -52.40
N GLU A 246 18.62 -12.25 -51.38
CA GLU A 246 18.13 -12.90 -50.15
C GLU A 246 17.59 -11.90 -49.12
N VAL A 247 18.04 -10.64 -49.17
CA VAL A 247 17.66 -9.59 -48.22
C VAL A 247 16.73 -8.55 -48.87
N ASP A 248 15.46 -8.57 -48.46
CA ASP A 248 14.53 -7.47 -48.77
C ASP A 248 14.82 -6.26 -47.88
N VAL A 249 15.66 -5.34 -48.38
CA VAL A 249 16.13 -4.17 -47.65
C VAL A 249 14.99 -3.21 -47.27
N ASP A 250 13.99 -3.06 -48.13
CA ASP A 250 12.86 -2.15 -47.90
C ASP A 250 11.98 -2.70 -46.77
N TYR A 251 11.65 -3.99 -46.81
CA TYR A 251 10.93 -4.67 -45.74
C TYR A 251 11.69 -4.61 -44.40
N LEU A 252 12.99 -4.94 -44.43
CA LEU A 252 13.83 -5.00 -43.24
C LEU A 252 13.94 -3.63 -42.56
N SER A 253 14.06 -2.54 -43.33
CA SER A 253 14.12 -1.18 -42.78
C SER A 253 12.84 -0.78 -42.04
N GLY A 254 11.66 -1.12 -42.58
CA GLY A 254 10.38 -0.82 -41.95
C GLY A 254 10.14 -1.65 -40.69
N ASP A 255 10.48 -2.94 -40.75
CA ASP A 255 10.27 -3.86 -39.63
C ASP A 255 11.25 -3.59 -38.48
N LEU A 256 12.50 -3.23 -38.76
CA LEU A 256 13.49 -2.84 -37.74
C LEU A 256 12.99 -1.70 -36.85
N ASP A 257 12.43 -0.67 -37.47
CA ASP A 257 11.85 0.49 -36.79
C ASP A 257 10.66 0.10 -35.90
N GLN A 258 9.82 -0.84 -36.37
CA GLN A 258 8.70 -1.36 -35.60
C GLN A 258 9.19 -2.18 -34.39
N LEU A 259 10.11 -3.13 -34.60
CA LEU A 259 10.66 -3.99 -33.55
C LEU A 259 11.32 -3.19 -32.42
N ILE A 260 12.05 -2.12 -32.77
CA ILE A 260 12.68 -1.22 -31.77
C ILE A 260 11.61 -0.48 -30.96
N ARG A 261 10.57 0.06 -31.62
CA ARG A 261 9.47 0.76 -30.92
C ARG A 261 8.75 -0.17 -29.95
N GLU A 262 8.32 -1.34 -30.41
CA GLU A 262 7.63 -2.34 -29.58
C GLU A 262 8.50 -2.81 -28.40
N SER A 263 9.79 -3.05 -28.64
CA SER A 263 10.73 -3.44 -27.58
C SER A 263 10.87 -2.35 -26.52
N ARG A 264 10.90 -1.08 -26.93
CA ARG A 264 10.97 0.06 -26.01
C ARG A 264 9.69 0.17 -25.19
N GLU A 265 8.53 0.10 -25.83
CA GLU A 265 7.22 0.12 -25.14
C GLU A 265 7.09 -1.01 -24.13
N GLY A 266 7.50 -2.23 -24.50
CA GLY A 266 7.56 -3.36 -23.58
C GLY A 266 8.44 -3.08 -22.36
N ALA A 267 9.64 -2.53 -22.56
CA ALA A 267 10.56 -2.21 -21.48
C ALA A 267 10.01 -1.12 -20.55
N GLU A 268 9.32 -0.11 -21.10
CA GLU A 268 8.66 0.92 -20.30
C GLU A 268 7.51 0.36 -19.47
N ARG A 269 6.74 -0.59 -20.03
CA ARG A 269 5.70 -1.30 -19.29
C ARG A 269 6.28 -2.09 -18.11
N VAL A 270 7.37 -2.83 -18.30
CA VAL A 270 8.07 -3.53 -17.22
C VAL A 270 8.52 -2.55 -16.12
N ARG A 271 9.11 -1.42 -16.51
CA ARG A 271 9.53 -0.36 -15.58
C ARG A 271 8.36 0.14 -14.74
N HIS A 272 7.21 0.40 -15.35
CA HIS A 272 6.00 0.86 -14.67
C HIS A 272 5.44 -0.17 -13.68
N ILE A 273 5.40 -1.46 -14.06
CA ILE A 273 4.94 -2.54 -13.17
C ILE A 273 5.83 -2.62 -11.92
N ILE A 274 7.16 -2.57 -12.08
CA ILE A 274 8.12 -2.63 -10.97
C ILE A 274 7.99 -1.41 -10.06
N GLN A 275 7.80 -0.20 -10.61
CA GLN A 275 7.61 1.02 -9.83
C GLN A 275 6.35 0.92 -8.94
N ASN A 276 5.22 0.51 -9.51
CA ASN A 276 3.97 0.33 -8.77
C ASN A 276 4.10 -0.74 -7.68
N LEU A 277 4.81 -1.85 -7.95
CA LEU A 277 5.08 -2.88 -6.95
C LEU A 277 5.94 -2.34 -5.79
N ARG A 278 6.98 -1.56 -6.10
CA ARG A 278 7.89 -1.01 -5.09
C ARG A 278 7.19 -0.04 -4.16
N GLU A 279 6.27 0.77 -4.69
CA GLU A 279 5.42 1.69 -3.93
C GLU A 279 4.43 0.96 -3.03
N PHE A 280 3.83 -0.13 -3.52
CA PHE A 280 2.97 -0.99 -2.71
C PHE A 280 3.74 -1.66 -1.56
N ALA A 281 4.97 -2.13 -1.80
CA ALA A 281 5.79 -2.75 -0.78
C ALA A 281 6.29 -1.77 0.30
N HIS A 282 6.35 -0.46 0.02
CA HIS A 282 6.88 0.57 0.92
C HIS A 282 5.82 1.33 1.74
N LEU A 283 4.69 0.68 2.06
CA LEU A 283 3.56 1.30 2.75
C LEU A 283 3.87 1.91 4.15
N ASP A 284 5.01 1.61 4.78
CA ASP A 284 5.22 1.83 6.23
C ASP A 284 6.15 3.01 6.64
N LYS A 285 6.68 3.83 5.72
CA LYS A 285 7.71 4.86 6.07
C LYS A 285 7.28 6.34 6.05
N THR A 286 6.04 6.66 5.72
CA THR A 286 5.58 8.06 5.71
C THR A 286 4.69 8.33 6.91
N GLU A 287 4.90 9.46 7.59
CA GLU A 287 3.99 9.97 8.62
C GLU A 287 2.85 10.77 7.98
N LYS A 288 1.70 10.83 8.65
CA LYS A 288 0.58 11.64 8.17
C LYS A 288 0.87 13.11 8.47
N THR A 289 0.67 13.97 7.49
CA THR A 289 0.81 15.42 7.65
C THR A 289 -0.47 16.13 7.24
N PRO A 290 -0.82 17.27 7.88
CA PRO A 290 -1.88 18.15 7.37
C PRO A 290 -1.51 18.66 5.98
N ALA A 291 -2.38 18.46 5.00
CA ALA A 291 -2.13 18.87 3.62
C ALA A 291 -3.40 19.38 2.93
N ASP A 292 -3.20 20.26 1.95
CA ASP A 292 -4.25 20.78 1.08
C ASP A 292 -4.41 19.87 -0.15
N LEU A 293 -5.62 19.37 -0.34
CA LEU A 293 -5.93 18.46 -1.45
C LEU A 293 -5.87 19.14 -2.81
N ASN A 294 -6.30 20.40 -2.90
CA ASN A 294 -6.26 21.18 -4.14
C ASN A 294 -4.80 21.41 -4.56
N GLN A 295 -3.91 21.68 -3.59
CA GLN A 295 -2.48 21.83 -3.87
C GLN A 295 -1.84 20.52 -4.37
N CYS A 296 -2.25 19.37 -3.81
CA CYS A 296 -1.81 18.06 -4.27
C CYS A 296 -2.24 17.80 -5.73
N LEU A 297 -3.50 18.11 -6.07
CA LEU A 297 -4.04 17.98 -7.43
C LEU A 297 -3.31 18.88 -8.42
N GLU A 298 -3.08 20.16 -8.08
CA GLU A 298 -2.37 21.09 -8.96
C GLU A 298 -0.92 20.67 -9.23
N SER A 299 -0.22 20.19 -8.20
CA SER A 299 1.13 19.67 -8.34
C SER A 299 1.15 18.48 -9.30
N THR A 300 0.17 17.58 -9.17
CA THR A 300 0.04 16.40 -10.00
C THR A 300 -0.33 16.75 -11.44
N LEU A 301 -1.24 17.71 -11.64
CA LEU A 301 -1.64 18.18 -12.97
C LEU A 301 -0.50 18.79 -13.76
N THR A 302 0.40 19.50 -13.07
CA THR A 302 1.62 20.04 -13.69
C THR A 302 2.46 18.92 -14.29
N ILE A 303 2.57 17.78 -13.59
CA ILE A 303 3.31 16.59 -14.04
C ILE A 303 2.56 15.90 -15.19
N ALA A 304 1.24 15.72 -15.06
CA ALA A 304 0.39 15.07 -16.06
C ALA A 304 0.17 15.91 -17.34
N SER A 305 0.61 17.17 -17.35
CA SER A 305 0.31 18.13 -18.41
C SER A 305 0.74 17.65 -19.80
N ASN A 306 1.88 16.96 -19.93
CA ASN A 306 2.36 16.47 -21.22
C ASN A 306 1.45 15.39 -21.83
N GLU A 307 0.89 14.51 -21.01
CA GLU A 307 -0.04 13.46 -21.45
C GLU A 307 -1.40 14.04 -21.84
N LEU A 308 -1.84 15.08 -21.12
CA LEU A 308 -3.16 15.71 -21.32
C LEU A 308 -3.16 16.74 -22.46
N LYS A 309 -2.09 17.52 -22.63
CA LYS A 309 -2.04 18.72 -23.51
C LYS A 309 -2.48 18.45 -24.95
N TYR A 310 -2.20 17.26 -25.48
CA TYR A 310 -2.49 16.93 -26.88
C TYR A 310 -3.78 16.13 -27.06
N LYS A 311 -4.40 15.67 -25.97
CA LYS A 311 -5.56 14.76 -25.99
C LYS A 311 -6.80 15.31 -25.31
N ALA A 312 -6.64 16.22 -24.34
CA ALA A 312 -7.76 16.67 -23.54
C ALA A 312 -7.66 18.12 -23.10
N GLU A 313 -8.82 18.79 -23.09
CA GLU A 313 -9.00 20.02 -22.34
C GLU A 313 -9.24 19.67 -20.86
N VAL A 314 -8.64 20.44 -19.94
CA VAL A 314 -8.75 20.19 -18.50
C VAL A 314 -9.65 21.24 -17.85
N GLU A 315 -10.79 20.80 -17.33
CA GLU A 315 -11.73 21.63 -16.59
C GLU A 315 -11.57 21.43 -15.08
N LYS A 316 -11.56 22.52 -14.31
CA LYS A 316 -11.32 22.49 -12.86
C LYS A 316 -12.48 23.16 -12.10
N ASP A 317 -13.07 22.42 -11.18
CA ASP A 317 -14.10 22.90 -10.25
C ASP A 317 -13.66 22.59 -8.80
N TYR A 318 -12.93 23.52 -8.19
CA TYR A 318 -12.40 23.34 -6.84
C TYR A 318 -13.20 24.10 -5.80
N ALA A 319 -13.74 23.37 -4.82
CA ALA A 319 -14.24 23.98 -3.61
C ALA A 319 -13.10 24.45 -2.70
N ILE A 320 -13.40 25.38 -1.79
CA ILE A 320 -12.51 25.73 -0.69
C ILE A 320 -12.56 24.58 0.34
N LEU A 321 -11.42 23.91 0.54
CA LEU A 321 -11.30 22.73 1.40
C LEU A 321 -10.45 23.00 2.63
N PRO A 322 -10.76 22.38 3.79
CA PRO A 322 -9.86 22.37 4.92
C PRO A 322 -8.66 21.46 4.64
N GLN A 323 -7.57 21.66 5.39
CA GLN A 323 -6.46 20.70 5.39
C GLN A 323 -6.91 19.35 5.94
N VAL A 324 -6.39 18.28 5.33
CA VAL A 324 -6.65 16.89 5.72
C VAL A 324 -5.37 16.22 6.20
N LEU A 325 -5.47 15.43 7.27
CA LEU A 325 -4.35 14.67 7.81
C LEU A 325 -4.16 13.39 6.96
N CYS A 326 -3.21 13.41 6.03
CA CYS A 326 -3.04 12.37 5.02
C CYS A 326 -1.57 12.11 4.68
N TYR A 327 -1.32 11.28 3.65
CA TYR A 327 0.00 11.06 3.06
C TYR A 327 0.06 11.77 1.70
N PRO A 328 0.57 13.01 1.62
CA PRO A 328 0.46 13.81 0.40
C PRO A 328 1.09 13.13 -0.82
N GLN A 329 2.24 12.50 -0.65
CA GLN A 329 2.93 11.77 -1.72
C GLN A 329 2.11 10.59 -2.23
N LYS A 330 1.42 9.86 -1.35
CA LYS A 330 0.54 8.74 -1.76
C LYS A 330 -0.71 9.25 -2.47
N LEU A 331 -1.25 10.40 -2.06
CA LEU A 331 -2.37 11.04 -2.75
C LEU A 331 -1.99 11.52 -4.14
N ASN A 332 -0.83 12.16 -4.29
CA ASN A 332 -0.31 12.56 -5.60
C ASN A 332 -0.19 11.34 -6.54
N GLN A 333 0.20 10.17 -6.01
CA GLN A 333 0.25 8.94 -6.79
C GLN A 333 -1.13 8.45 -7.24
N VAL A 334 -2.15 8.55 -6.37
CA VAL A 334 -3.53 8.26 -6.78
C VAL A 334 -3.97 9.21 -7.88
N PHE A 335 -3.68 10.51 -7.74
CA PHE A 335 -4.07 11.51 -8.72
C PHE A 335 -3.37 11.33 -10.06
N ILE A 336 -2.07 11.04 -10.10
CA ILE A 336 -1.36 10.86 -11.37
C ILE A 336 -1.92 9.66 -12.11
N ASN A 337 -2.20 8.56 -11.42
CA ASN A 337 -2.80 7.37 -12.01
C ASN A 337 -4.19 7.65 -12.58
N LEU A 338 -5.04 8.38 -11.85
CA LEU A 338 -6.37 8.75 -12.37
C LEU A 338 -6.28 9.66 -13.59
N LEU A 339 -5.37 10.64 -13.59
CA LEU A 339 -5.20 11.58 -14.70
C LEU A 339 -4.62 10.92 -15.96
N VAL A 340 -3.62 10.04 -15.79
CA VAL A 340 -3.04 9.27 -16.90
C VAL A 340 -4.08 8.31 -17.46
N ASN A 341 -4.82 7.59 -16.62
CA ASN A 341 -5.89 6.69 -17.07
C ASN A 341 -7.00 7.45 -17.82
N ALA A 342 -7.37 8.64 -17.35
CA ALA A 342 -8.31 9.52 -18.03
C ALA A 342 -7.80 9.94 -19.42
N ALA A 343 -6.52 10.31 -19.53
CA ALA A 343 -5.90 10.66 -20.82
C ALA A 343 -5.83 9.47 -21.79
N GLN A 344 -5.54 8.27 -21.28
CA GLN A 344 -5.48 7.03 -22.07
C GLN A 344 -6.85 6.57 -22.58
N ALA A 345 -7.91 6.81 -21.81
CA ALA A 345 -9.27 6.47 -22.20
C ALA A 345 -9.82 7.34 -23.35
N ILE A 346 -9.19 8.50 -23.61
CA ILE A 346 -9.56 9.43 -24.67
C ILE A 346 -8.79 9.08 -25.96
N ALA A 347 -9.53 8.77 -27.03
CA ALA A 347 -8.96 8.33 -28.31
C ALA A 347 -8.26 9.45 -29.08
N GLU A 348 -8.92 10.61 -29.27
CA GLU A 348 -8.38 11.74 -30.03
C GLU A 348 -8.44 13.04 -29.23
N GLN A 349 -9.62 13.64 -29.09
CA GLN A 349 -9.86 14.83 -28.27
C GLN A 349 -11.01 14.60 -27.29
N GLY A 350 -10.84 15.06 -26.06
CA GLY A 350 -11.84 14.95 -25.01
C GLY A 350 -11.69 15.99 -23.91
N VAL A 351 -12.41 15.78 -22.82
CA VAL A 351 -12.38 16.64 -21.64
C VAL A 351 -12.06 15.79 -20.42
N VAL A 352 -11.15 16.27 -19.59
CA VAL A 352 -10.89 15.75 -18.24
C VAL A 352 -11.34 16.79 -17.23
N SER A 353 -12.43 16.49 -16.52
CA SER A 353 -13.01 17.37 -15.49
C SER A 353 -12.56 16.91 -14.10
N ILE A 354 -12.04 17.86 -13.32
CA ILE A 354 -11.50 17.61 -11.98
C ILE A 354 -12.29 18.44 -10.99
N ARG A 355 -12.86 17.77 -10.01
CA ARG A 355 -13.74 18.40 -9.03
C ARG A 355 -13.31 18.08 -7.61
N THR A 356 -13.32 19.08 -6.74
CA THR A 356 -13.16 18.88 -5.30
C THR A 356 -14.34 19.45 -4.52
N PHE A 357 -14.83 18.73 -3.51
CA PHE A 357 -16.02 19.13 -2.76
C PHE A 357 -16.03 18.51 -1.36
N GLN A 358 -16.93 19.00 -0.50
CA GLN A 358 -17.18 18.43 0.83
C GLN A 358 -18.54 17.73 0.84
N GLU A 359 -18.60 16.52 1.37
CA GLU A 359 -19.83 15.75 1.48
C GLU A 359 -19.82 14.92 2.78
N GLU A 360 -20.88 15.01 3.59
CA GLU A 360 -21.05 14.21 4.82
C GLU A 360 -19.87 14.27 5.82
N GLY A 361 -19.12 15.37 5.86
CA GLY A 361 -17.92 15.52 6.72
C GLY A 361 -16.65 14.91 6.14
N TRP A 362 -16.66 14.56 4.86
CA TRP A 362 -15.52 14.10 4.08
C TRP A 362 -15.07 15.19 3.10
N VAL A 363 -13.77 15.18 2.79
CA VAL A 363 -13.23 15.91 1.65
C VAL A 363 -13.12 14.92 0.50
N CYS A 364 -13.66 15.32 -0.65
CA CYS A 364 -13.78 14.48 -1.84
C CYS A 364 -13.05 15.11 -3.01
N ALA A 365 -12.35 14.28 -3.79
CA ALA A 365 -11.84 14.62 -5.10
C ALA A 365 -12.39 13.62 -6.12
N ALA A 366 -12.75 14.14 -7.29
CA ALA A 366 -13.27 13.37 -8.40
C ALA A 366 -12.59 13.78 -9.70
N VAL A 367 -12.25 12.77 -10.50
CA VAL A 367 -11.74 12.92 -11.87
C VAL A 367 -12.73 12.23 -12.80
N ALA A 368 -13.14 12.92 -13.86
CA ALA A 368 -14.02 12.39 -14.89
C ALA A 368 -13.41 12.66 -16.26
N ASP A 369 -13.58 11.72 -17.18
CA ASP A 369 -13.16 11.82 -18.58
C ASP A 369 -14.34 11.60 -19.53
N THR A 370 -14.15 12.03 -20.78
CA THR A 370 -15.08 11.77 -21.89
C THR A 370 -14.59 10.62 -22.79
N GLY A 371 -13.76 9.73 -22.27
CA GLY A 371 -13.23 8.59 -23.00
C GLY A 371 -14.26 7.48 -23.23
N GLN A 372 -13.77 6.33 -23.67
CA GLN A 372 -14.60 5.16 -24.01
C GLN A 372 -15.42 4.60 -22.82
N GLY A 373 -15.10 5.00 -21.60
CA GLY A 373 -15.77 4.53 -20.39
C GLY A 373 -15.52 3.04 -20.14
N MET A 374 -16.42 2.41 -19.37
CA MET A 374 -16.25 1.02 -18.93
C MET A 374 -17.61 0.31 -18.92
N SER A 375 -17.62 -0.96 -19.34
CA SER A 375 -18.79 -1.82 -19.18
C SER A 375 -19.07 -2.12 -17.70
N PRO A 376 -20.29 -2.54 -17.33
CA PRO A 376 -20.62 -2.94 -15.95
C PRO A 376 -19.73 -4.06 -15.40
N GLU A 377 -19.27 -4.96 -16.26
CA GLU A 377 -18.38 -6.09 -15.93
C GLU A 377 -16.98 -5.58 -15.61
N VAL A 378 -16.39 -4.78 -16.51
CA VAL A 378 -15.09 -4.12 -16.32
C VAL A 378 -15.07 -3.30 -15.02
N ARG A 379 -16.19 -2.65 -14.68
CA ARG A 379 -16.32 -1.83 -13.48
C ARG A 379 -16.15 -2.61 -12.16
N ARG A 380 -16.45 -3.90 -12.15
CA ARG A 380 -16.32 -4.74 -10.94
C ARG A 380 -14.86 -5.12 -10.67
N CYS A 381 -14.05 -5.18 -11.72
CA CYS A 381 -12.65 -5.58 -11.66
C CYS A 381 -11.68 -4.39 -11.60
N LEU A 382 -12.17 -3.15 -11.63
CA LEU A 382 -11.34 -1.92 -11.66
C LEU A 382 -10.26 -1.82 -10.59
N PHE A 383 -10.54 -2.33 -9.39
CA PHE A 383 -9.61 -2.28 -8.27
C PHE A 383 -8.94 -3.64 -8.02
N GLU A 384 -9.21 -4.63 -8.88
CA GLU A 384 -8.39 -5.82 -8.94
C GLU A 384 -7.02 -5.40 -9.45
N PRO A 385 -5.94 -5.69 -8.71
CA PRO A 385 -4.62 -5.30 -9.17
C PRO A 385 -4.31 -5.96 -10.51
N PHE A 386 -3.54 -5.26 -11.34
CA PHE A 386 -3.16 -5.72 -12.69
C PHE A 386 -4.31 -5.75 -13.70
N PHE A 387 -5.51 -5.31 -13.31
CA PHE A 387 -6.59 -5.13 -14.27
C PHE A 387 -6.30 -3.95 -15.22
N THR A 388 -6.22 -4.26 -16.52
CA THR A 388 -6.17 -3.25 -17.59
C THR A 388 -7.42 -3.41 -18.45
N ILE A 389 -8.00 -2.29 -18.89
CA ILE A 389 -9.14 -2.31 -19.80
C ILE A 389 -8.67 -2.92 -21.14
N PRO A 390 -9.35 -3.95 -21.67
CA PRO A 390 -8.96 -4.62 -22.92
C PRO A 390 -9.07 -3.72 -24.15
#